data_AF-A0A0Q9LI98-F1
#
_entry.id   AF-A0A0Q9LI98-F1
#
_cell.length_a   1.000
_cell.length_b   1.000
_cell.length_c   1.000
_cell.angle_alpha   90.00
_cell.angle_beta   90.00
_cell.angle_gamma   90.00
#
_symmetry.space_group_name_H-M   'P 1'
#
loop_
_entity.id
_entity.type
_entity.pdbx_description
1 polymer ?
#
loop_
_entity_poly.entity_id
_entity_poly.type
_entity_poly.pdbx_seq_one_letter_code
_entity_poly.pdbx_strand_id
1 'polypeptide(L)'
;MNRSQLAHFLKLSADPEATLTAASTDELGIIVDALYRNLDTPKPVFGAQDWYDLATEELARRTSPGSPELYRAASSPDAYGAA
;
A
#
# COMPACT_ATOMS: atom_id res chain seq x y z
N MET A 1 7.94 12.62 -7.48
CA MET A 1 6.82 13.58 -7.40
C MET A 1 7.23 14.79 -6.55
N ASN A 2 6.86 16.02 -6.95
CA ASN A 2 7.10 17.23 -6.14
C ASN A 2 5.85 17.64 -5.32
N ARG A 3 6.00 18.61 -4.42
CA ARG A 3 4.92 19.02 -3.49
C ARG A 3 3.65 19.51 -4.21
N SER A 4 3.77 20.30 -5.27
CA SER A 4 2.61 20.81 -6.02
C SER A 4 1.87 19.70 -6.77
N GLN A 5 2.64 18.76 -7.34
CA GLN A 5 2.07 17.55 -7.97
C GLN A 5 1.35 16.68 -6.94
N LEU A 6 1.95 16.46 -5.77
CA LEU A 6 1.32 15.73 -4.67
C LEU A 6 0.01 16.41 -4.24
N ALA A 7 0.01 17.71 -4.01
CA ALA A 7 -1.22 18.43 -3.63
C ALA A 7 -2.32 18.32 -4.69
N HIS A 8 -1.96 18.31 -5.97
CA HIS A 8 -2.91 18.12 -7.05
C HIS A 8 -3.46 16.69 -7.09
N PHE A 9 -2.59 15.69 -6.94
CA PHE A 9 -2.95 14.28 -6.86
C PHE A 9 -3.95 14.01 -5.71
N LEU A 10 -3.61 14.45 -4.49
CA LEU A 10 -4.47 14.28 -3.32
C LEU A 10 -5.85 14.95 -3.46
N LYS A 11 -5.92 16.06 -4.19
CA LYS A 11 -7.16 16.80 -4.41
C LYS A 11 -8.06 16.16 -5.47
N LEU A 12 -7.48 15.53 -6.49
CA LEU A 12 -8.24 14.95 -7.61
C LEU A 12 -8.72 13.52 -7.33
N SER A 13 -8.05 12.81 -6.44
CA SER A 13 -8.45 11.47 -6.04
C SER A 13 -9.60 11.52 -5.04
N ALA A 14 -10.79 11.12 -5.49
CA ALA A 14 -11.99 11.04 -4.67
C ALA A 14 -11.96 9.88 -3.66
N ASP A 15 -11.19 8.82 -3.98
CA ASP A 15 -11.03 7.63 -3.15
C ASP A 15 -9.53 7.28 -3.04
N PRO A 16 -8.92 7.54 -1.87
CA PRO A 16 -7.52 7.23 -1.62
C PRO A 16 -7.19 5.74 -1.75
N GLU A 17 -8.01 4.86 -1.19
CA GLU A 17 -7.75 3.41 -1.18
C GLU A 17 -7.82 2.82 -2.59
N ALA A 18 -8.86 3.20 -3.36
CA ALA A 18 -8.98 2.76 -4.74
C ALA A 18 -7.84 3.30 -5.62
N THR A 19 -7.44 4.56 -5.40
CA THR A 19 -6.31 5.17 -6.14
C THR A 19 -5.01 4.43 -5.86
N LEU A 20 -4.70 4.18 -4.58
CA LEU A 20 -3.46 3.53 -4.16
C LEU A 20 -3.40 2.06 -4.60
N THR A 21 -4.54 1.35 -4.54
CA THR A 21 -4.64 -0.03 -5.02
C THR A 21 -4.40 -0.12 -6.53
N ALA A 22 -4.88 0.86 -7.31
CA ALA A 22 -4.69 0.88 -8.76
C ALA A 22 -3.26 1.25 -9.21
N ALA A 23 -2.49 1.93 -8.36
CA ALA A 23 -1.10 2.28 -8.66
C ALA A 23 -0.18 1.05 -8.70
N SER A 24 0.87 1.08 -9.50
CA SER A 24 1.93 0.07 -9.47
C SER A 24 2.78 0.17 -8.20
N THR A 25 3.55 -0.88 -7.89
CA THR A 25 4.44 -0.90 -6.71
C THR A 25 5.49 0.21 -6.77
N ASP A 26 6.06 0.49 -7.96
CA ASP A 26 7.02 1.58 -8.14
C ASP A 26 6.37 2.96 -7.93
N GLU A 27 5.16 3.16 -8.46
CA GLU A 27 4.39 4.39 -8.25
C GLU A 27 4.04 4.60 -6.78
N LEU A 28 3.64 3.54 -6.07
CA LEU A 28 3.41 3.57 -4.63
C LEU A 28 4.68 3.99 -3.87
N GLY A 29 5.84 3.44 -4.22
CA GLY A 29 7.12 3.86 -3.63
C GLY A 29 7.38 5.36 -3.81
N ILE A 30 7.12 5.90 -5.00
CA ILE A 30 7.25 7.34 -5.29
C ILE A 30 6.25 8.18 -4.50
N ILE A 31 5.01 7.69 -4.33
CA ILE A 31 3.96 8.36 -3.57
C ILE A 31 4.30 8.41 -2.09
N VAL A 32 4.68 7.28 -1.49
CA VAL A 32 5.10 7.16 -0.09
C VAL A 32 6.28 8.07 0.22
N ASP A 33 7.33 8.07 -0.61
CA ASP A 33 8.49 8.94 -0.43
C ASP A 33 8.12 10.44 -0.51
N ALA A 34 7.24 10.82 -1.44
CA ALA A 34 6.79 12.20 -1.56
C ALA A 34 5.90 12.65 -0.39
N LEU A 35 5.07 11.75 0.14
CA LEU A 35 4.24 11.98 1.32
C LEU A 35 5.11 12.13 2.57
N TYR A 36 6.08 11.24 2.78
CA TYR A 36 7.06 11.32 3.88
C TYR A 36 7.77 12.68 3.89
N ARG A 37 8.34 13.09 2.75
CA ARG A 37 8.98 14.40 2.61
C ARG A 37 8.01 15.58 2.80
N ASN A 38 6.72 15.40 2.51
CA ASN A 38 5.73 16.44 2.72
C ASN A 38 5.33 16.60 4.19
N LEU A 39 5.23 15.48 4.92
CA LEU A 39 4.95 15.44 6.35
C LEU A 39 6.07 16.07 7.18
N ASP A 40 7.32 15.96 6.72
CA ASP A 40 8.49 16.61 7.34
C ASP A 40 8.56 18.14 7.12
N THR A 41 7.53 18.76 6.55
CA THR A 41 7.47 20.22 6.37
C THR A 41 6.63 20.90 7.45
N PRO A 42 6.90 22.17 7.83
CA PRO A 42 6.12 22.90 8.85
C PRO A 42 4.63 23.09 8.52
N LYS A 43 4.25 22.86 7.26
CA LYS A 43 2.87 22.97 6.76
C LYS A 43 2.65 21.82 5.79
N PRO A 44 2.31 20.60 6.21
CA PRO A 44 2.02 19.51 5.29
C PRO A 44 0.77 19.82 4.45
N VAL A 45 0.59 19.10 3.35
CA VAL A 45 -0.65 19.17 2.57
C VAL A 45 -1.77 18.50 3.38
N PHE A 46 -2.97 19.08 3.33
CA PHE A 46 -4.13 18.52 4.02
C PHE A 46 -4.40 17.08 3.55
N GLY A 47 -4.64 16.16 4.50
CA GLY A 47 -4.85 14.74 4.22
C GLY A 47 -3.58 13.94 3.90
N ALA A 48 -2.39 14.56 3.87
CA ALA A 48 -1.15 13.83 3.58
C ALA A 48 -0.85 12.71 4.59
N GLN A 49 -1.27 12.86 5.85
CA GLN A 49 -1.10 11.82 6.87
C GLN A 49 -1.93 10.57 6.53
N ASP A 50 -3.25 10.74 6.32
CA ASP A 50 -4.16 9.63 6.00
C ASP A 50 -3.71 8.88 4.73
N TRP A 51 -3.27 9.63 3.72
CA TRP A 51 -2.73 9.06 2.50
C TRP A 51 -1.41 8.31 2.71
N TYR A 52 -0.55 8.79 3.60
CA TYR A 52 0.73 8.14 3.91
C TYR A 52 0.51 6.81 4.61
N ASP A 53 -0.43 6.77 5.56
CA ASP A 53 -0.75 5.57 6.32
C ASP A 53 -1.29 4.48 5.37
N LEU A 54 -2.27 4.83 4.53
CA LEU A 54 -2.85 3.92 3.53
C LEU A 54 -1.81 3.43 2.50
N ALA A 55 -0.98 4.34 1.98
CA ALA A 55 0.01 3.99 0.95
C ALA A 55 1.10 3.08 1.51
N THR A 56 1.50 3.29 2.77
CA THR A 56 2.51 2.47 3.45
C THR A 56 1.96 1.09 3.80
N GLU A 57 0.70 1.01 4.25
CA GLU A 57 0.00 -0.27 4.46
C GLU A 57 -0.09 -1.07 3.16
N GLU A 58 -0.52 -0.44 2.08
CA GLU A 58 -0.65 -1.08 0.77
C GLU A 58 0.71 -1.55 0.23
N LEU A 59 1.77 -0.74 0.38
CA LEU A 59 3.12 -1.11 0.00
C LEU A 59 3.65 -2.28 0.85
N ALA A 60 3.39 -2.28 2.15
CA ALA A 60 3.76 -3.37 3.06
C ALA A 60 3.02 -4.68 2.71
N ARG A 61 1.74 -4.60 2.35
CA ARG A 61 0.94 -5.74 1.89
C ARG A 61 1.51 -6.38 0.62
N ARG A 62 2.03 -5.57 -0.30
CA ARG A 62 2.64 -6.05 -1.56
C ARG A 62 4.05 -6.60 -1.39
N THR A 63 4.80 -6.08 -0.42
CA THR A 63 6.21 -6.45 -0.18
C THR A 63 6.38 -7.55 0.85
N SER A 64 5.36 -7.83 1.68
CA SER A 64 5.35 -8.95 2.60
C SER A 64 5.28 -10.29 1.85
N PRO A 65 6.26 -11.20 2.02
CA PRO A 65 6.29 -12.48 1.31
C PRO A 65 5.33 -13.56 1.87
N GLY A 66 4.19 -13.19 2.46
CA GLY A 66 3.16 -14.14 2.94
C GLY A 66 1.87 -13.40 3.32
N SER A 67 0.65 -13.90 3.09
CA SER A 67 0.10 -15.26 2.90
C SER A 67 -1.38 -15.13 2.43
N PRO A 68 -2.07 -16.12 1.79
CA PRO A 68 -2.05 -17.55 2.10
C PRO A 68 -2.25 -18.50 0.89
N GLU A 69 -1.22 -18.79 0.09
CA GLU A 69 -1.22 -20.04 -0.70
C GLU A 69 -0.63 -21.21 0.10
N LEU A 70 0.13 -20.92 1.17
CA LEU A 70 0.82 -21.95 1.97
C LEU A 70 -0.08 -22.71 2.95
N TYR A 71 -1.31 -22.26 3.21
CA TYR A 71 -2.28 -23.06 3.98
C TYR A 71 -3.05 -24.07 3.12
N ARG A 72 -3.07 -23.91 1.77
CA ARG A 72 -3.71 -24.88 0.88
C ARG A 72 -2.91 -26.18 0.77
N ALA A 73 -1.60 -26.15 1.05
CA ALA A 73 -0.75 -27.33 1.05
C ALA A 73 -0.74 -28.10 2.39
N ALA A 74 -1.20 -27.50 3.50
CA ALA A 74 -1.19 -28.12 4.82
C ALA A 74 -2.51 -28.80 5.21
N SER A 75 -3.56 -28.68 4.37
CA SER A 75 -4.86 -29.33 4.58
C SER A 75 -5.10 -30.46 3.56
N SER A 76 -4.22 -31.46 3.55
CA SER A 76 -4.59 -32.80 3.07
C SER A 76 -4.42 -33.79 4.23
N PRO A 77 -5.44 -33.98 5.07
CA PRO A 77 -5.46 -35.05 6.05
C PRO A 77 -6.09 -36.31 5.44
N ASP A 78 -5.51 -36.91 4.40
CA ASP A 78 -5.98 -38.22 3.91
C ASP A 78 -4.87 -38.99 3.18
N ALA A 79 -4.20 -39.88 3.92
CA ALA A 79 -3.81 -41.24 3.49
C ALA A 79 -2.87 -41.92 4.51
N TYR A 80 -3.29 -42.01 5.79
CA TYR A 80 -2.83 -43.10 6.66
C TYR A 80 -3.98 -44.10 6.76
N GLY A 81 -4.01 -45.08 5.85
CA GLY A 81 -5.02 -46.14 5.92
C GLY A 81 -5.18 -46.97 4.63
N ALA A 82 -4.35 -48.00 4.49
CA ALA A 82 -4.68 -49.29 3.87
C ALA A 82 -3.46 -50.20 4.15
N ALA A 83 -3.50 -50.99 5.23
CA ALA A 83 -3.98 -52.39 5.27
C ALA A 83 -2.96 -53.34 4.61
#